data_AF-A0A957M5T3-F1
#
_entry.id   AF-A0A957M5T3-F1
#
_cell.length_a   1.000
_cell.length_b   1.000
_cell.length_c   1.000
_cell.angle_alpha   90.00
_cell.angle_beta   90.00
_cell.angle_gamma   90.00
#
_symmetry.space_group_name_H-M   'P 1'
#
loop_
_entity.id
_entity.type
_entity.pdbx_description
1 polymer ?
#
loop_
_entity_poly.entity_id
_entity_poly.type
_entity_poly.pdbx_seq_one_letter_code
_entity_poly.pdbx_strand_id
1 'polypeptide(L)'
;RQNHALSGSLMAWSILKRMQMSPQECALVMNAIGNHEEERGTATTAISAAVIIGDKADVHRSRVQNPRMEDFDIHDRVNYAAKRSFVRVRPEEKIIALELEIDTYYAAVIEYFEIFLSRMTMMRQACEFLGCKYQLIINDTQFA
;
A
#
# COMPACT_ATOMS: atom_id res chain seq x y z
N ARG A 1 8.82 13.10 -4.22
CA ARG A 1 8.53 13.74 -2.91
C ARG A 1 9.56 13.18 -1.93
N GLN A 2 10.43 13.99 -1.31
CA GLN A 2 11.45 13.47 -0.38
C GLN A 2 10.99 13.67 1.07
N ASN A 3 11.22 12.68 1.93
CA ASN A 3 10.98 12.72 3.38
C ASN A 3 9.54 13.04 3.84
N HIS A 4 8.52 12.87 2.99
CA HIS A 4 7.14 13.25 3.33
C HIS A 4 6.57 12.43 4.49
N ALA A 5 6.97 11.16 4.65
CA ALA A 5 6.58 10.35 5.79
C ALA A 5 7.04 10.95 7.14
N LEU A 6 8.29 11.45 7.21
CA LEU A 6 8.84 12.07 8.42
C LEU A 6 8.16 13.40 8.72
N SER A 7 8.01 14.26 7.71
CA SER A 7 7.31 15.53 7.86
C SER A 7 5.84 15.31 8.27
N GLY A 8 5.16 14.34 7.66
CA GLY A 8 3.79 13.95 8.01
C GLY A 8 3.66 13.46 9.44
N SER A 9 4.60 12.63 9.89
CA SER A 9 4.66 12.14 11.27
C SER A 9 4.77 13.28 12.29
N LEU A 10 5.67 14.24 12.06
CA LEU A 10 5.84 15.41 12.93
C LEU A 10 4.61 16.34 12.93
N MET A 11 3.94 16.50 11.79
CA MET A 11 2.69 17.27 11.72
C MET A 11 1.57 16.58 12.49
N ALA A 12 1.45 15.25 12.39
CA ALA A 12 0.44 14.47 13.09
C ALA A 12 0.52 14.67 14.62
N TRP A 13 1.73 14.67 15.19
CA TRP A 13 1.94 14.97 16.62
C TRP A 13 1.26 16.27 17.06
N SER A 14 1.55 17.36 16.34
CA SER A 14 1.05 18.70 16.68
C SER A 14 -0.48 18.75 16.62
N ILE A 15 -1.07 18.11 15.61
CA ILE A 15 -2.52 18.06 15.43
C ILE A 15 -3.18 17.22 16.54
N LEU A 16 -2.73 15.98 16.71
CA LEU A 16 -3.32 15.03 17.66
C LEU A 16 -3.19 15.51 19.11
N LYS A 17 -2.05 16.12 19.46
CA LYS A 17 -1.85 16.71 20.79
C LYS A 17 -2.84 17.85 21.06
N ARG A 18 -3.13 18.72 20.07
CA ARG A 18 -4.17 19.77 20.22
C ARG A 18 -5.57 19.20 20.37
N MET A 19 -5.82 18.03 19.78
CA MET A 19 -7.06 17.26 19.95
C MET A 19 -7.12 16.49 21.27
N GLN A 20 -6.17 16.71 22.18
CA GLN A 20 -6.09 16.05 23.50
C GLN A 20 -5.93 14.53 23.45
N MET A 21 -5.43 13.98 22.32
CA MET A 21 -5.04 12.56 22.25
C MET A 21 -3.84 12.30 23.17
N SER A 22 -3.79 11.12 23.79
CA SER A 22 -2.70 10.76 24.70
C SER A 22 -1.35 10.75 23.97
N PRO A 23 -0.23 11.12 24.62
CA PRO A 23 1.09 11.05 24.01
C PRO A 23 1.45 9.66 23.48
N GLN A 24 0.99 8.60 24.16
CA GLN A 24 1.22 7.21 23.80
C GLN A 24 0.52 6.86 22.47
N GLU A 25 -0.75 7.23 22.31
CA GLU A 25 -1.47 7.03 21.05
C GLU A 25 -0.93 7.89 19.93
N CYS A 26 -0.54 9.14 20.22
CA CYS A 26 0.13 10.00 19.25
C CYS A 26 1.41 9.34 18.72
N ALA A 27 2.21 8.74 19.61
CA ALA A 27 3.44 8.05 19.22
C ALA A 27 3.17 6.85 18.29
N LEU A 28 2.08 6.09 18.51
CA LEU A 28 1.69 4.99 17.62
C LEU A 28 1.31 5.49 16.22
N VAL A 29 0.53 6.57 16.13
CA VAL A 29 0.15 7.17 14.84
C VAL A 29 1.37 7.75 14.12
N MET A 30 2.22 8.49 14.85
CA MET A 30 3.49 9.00 14.32
C MET A 30 4.38 7.89 13.79
N ASN A 31 4.50 6.79 14.53
CA ASN A 31 5.29 5.63 14.15
C ASN A 31 4.77 5.02 12.84
N ALA A 32 3.47 4.83 12.71
CA ALA A 32 2.86 4.30 11.49
C ALA A 32 3.10 5.22 10.28
N ILE A 33 2.88 6.54 10.43
CA ILE A 33 3.11 7.52 9.37
C ILE A 33 4.60 7.61 9.01
N GLY A 34 5.51 7.58 9.98
CA GLY A 34 6.94 7.72 9.72
C GLY A 34 7.54 6.53 8.95
N ASN A 35 6.91 5.35 9.03
CA ASN A 35 7.48 4.09 8.55
C ASN A 35 6.75 3.47 7.35
N HIS A 36 5.79 4.15 6.71
CA HIS A 36 5.00 3.56 5.61
C HIS A 36 5.64 3.66 4.21
N GLU A 37 6.82 4.27 4.08
CA GLU A 37 7.49 4.46 2.78
C GLU A 37 8.52 3.36 2.47
N GLU A 38 8.59 2.95 1.21
CA GLU A 38 9.36 1.80 0.73
C GLU A 38 10.88 1.99 0.89
N GLU A 39 11.38 3.21 0.69
CA GLU A 39 12.83 3.47 0.69
C GLU A 39 13.47 3.41 2.08
N ARG A 40 12.70 3.65 3.15
CA ARG A 40 13.24 3.89 4.50
C ARG A 40 12.41 3.31 5.64
N GLY A 41 11.17 2.92 5.37
CA GLY A 41 10.22 2.46 6.36
C GLY A 41 10.24 0.94 6.53
N THR A 42 9.67 0.48 7.65
CA THR A 42 9.40 -0.92 7.91
C THR A 42 8.30 -1.07 8.94
N ALA A 43 7.58 -2.20 8.92
CA ALA A 43 6.61 -2.49 9.96
C ALA A 43 7.31 -2.65 11.32
N THR A 44 6.91 -1.83 12.30
CA THR A 44 7.48 -1.83 13.67
C THR A 44 6.42 -2.09 14.74
N THR A 45 5.14 -1.92 14.38
CA THR A 45 3.95 -2.19 15.19
C THR A 45 2.84 -2.76 14.32
N ALA A 46 1.84 -3.42 14.93
CA ALA A 46 0.68 -3.92 14.19
C ALA A 46 -0.09 -2.81 13.44
N ILE A 47 -0.13 -1.61 14.01
CA ILE A 47 -0.74 -0.43 13.38
C ILE A 47 0.06 0.00 12.15
N SER A 48 1.40 0.08 12.27
CA SER A 48 2.25 0.42 11.12
C SER A 48 2.15 -0.61 9.99
N ALA A 49 2.05 -1.90 10.32
CA ALA A 49 1.87 -2.97 9.35
C ALA A 49 0.54 -2.82 8.60
N ALA A 50 -0.55 -2.54 9.33
CA ALA A 50 -1.87 -2.31 8.73
C ALA A 50 -1.88 -1.06 7.82
N VAL A 51 -1.20 0.02 8.20
CA VAL A 51 -1.06 1.23 7.37
C VAL A 51 -0.26 0.93 6.09
N ILE A 52 0.86 0.20 6.19
CA ILE A 52 1.64 -0.22 5.02
C ILE A 52 0.78 -1.06 4.07
N ILE A 53 0.06 -2.06 4.58
CA ILE A 53 -0.80 -2.92 3.77
C ILE A 53 -1.87 -2.09 3.06
N GLY A 54 -2.54 -1.18 3.77
CA GLY A 54 -3.58 -0.32 3.20
C GLY A 54 -3.05 0.65 2.13
N ASP A 55 -1.91 1.29 2.39
CA ASP A 55 -1.30 2.26 1.46
C ASP A 55 -0.76 1.58 0.18
N LYS A 56 -0.05 0.46 0.35
CA LYS A 56 0.66 -0.20 -0.74
C LYS A 56 -0.25 -1.08 -1.61
N ALA A 57 -1.41 -1.49 -1.10
CA ALA A 57 -2.43 -2.19 -1.87
C ALA A 57 -3.23 -1.28 -2.82
N ASP A 58 -3.12 0.05 -2.67
CA ASP A 58 -3.90 1.02 -3.44
C ASP A 58 -3.40 1.16 -4.89
N VAL A 59 -3.83 0.20 -5.72
CA VAL A 59 -3.65 0.15 -7.16
C VAL A 59 -5.02 0.05 -7.81
N HIS A 60 -5.52 1.16 -8.32
CA HIS A 60 -6.89 1.22 -8.83
C HIS A 60 -7.07 2.36 -9.81
N ARG A 61 -7.98 2.20 -10.77
CA ARG A 61 -8.28 3.23 -11.79
C ARG A 61 -8.65 4.60 -11.24
N SER A 62 -9.25 4.66 -10.05
CA SER A 62 -9.61 5.93 -9.41
C SER A 62 -8.39 6.74 -8.95
N ARG A 63 -7.20 6.16 -8.97
CA ARG A 63 -5.93 6.88 -8.70
C ARG A 63 -5.48 7.72 -9.88
N VAL A 64 -5.97 7.43 -11.09
CA VAL A 64 -5.64 8.18 -12.29
C VAL A 64 -6.45 9.47 -12.33
N GLN A 65 -5.76 10.60 -12.18
CA GLN A 65 -6.39 11.92 -12.21
C GLN A 65 -6.34 12.56 -13.60
N ASN A 66 -5.46 12.07 -14.48
CA ASN A 66 -5.34 12.55 -15.84
C ASN A 66 -6.57 12.11 -16.65
N PRO A 67 -7.35 13.03 -17.23
CA PRO A 67 -8.52 12.65 -18.04
C PRO A 67 -8.15 12.23 -19.47
N ARG A 68 -6.93 12.51 -19.94
CA ARG A 68 -6.50 12.25 -21.32
C ARG A 68 -5.64 10.99 -21.39
N MET A 69 -6.23 9.89 -21.86
CA MET A 69 -5.53 8.59 -21.98
C MET A 69 -4.29 8.62 -22.87
N GLU A 70 -4.28 9.49 -23.88
CA GLU A 70 -3.16 9.70 -24.80
C GLU A 70 -1.89 10.21 -24.10
N ASP A 71 -2.02 10.86 -22.94
CA ASP A 71 -0.92 11.38 -22.14
C ASP A 71 -0.53 10.45 -20.98
N PHE A 72 -1.07 9.23 -20.91
CA PHE A 72 -0.80 8.34 -19.78
C PHE A 72 0.64 7.83 -19.78
N ASP A 73 1.29 7.97 -18.62
CA ASP A 73 2.52 7.24 -18.35
C ASP A 73 2.23 5.79 -17.94
N ILE A 74 3.29 5.01 -17.64
CA ILE A 74 3.14 3.62 -17.22
C ILE A 74 2.34 3.46 -15.91
N HIS A 75 2.46 4.40 -14.96
CA HIS A 75 1.71 4.33 -13.70
C HIS A 75 0.24 4.59 -13.95
N ASP A 76 -0.10 5.59 -14.76
CA ASP A 76 -1.48 5.89 -15.15
C ASP A 76 -2.09 4.71 -15.90
N ARG A 77 -1.38 4.13 -16.87
CA ARG A 77 -1.85 2.96 -17.62
C ARG A 77 -2.14 1.76 -16.74
N VAL A 78 -1.20 1.37 -15.87
CA VAL A 78 -1.38 0.21 -14.98
C VAL A 78 -2.50 0.46 -13.97
N ASN A 79 -2.57 1.65 -13.36
CA ASN A 79 -3.68 1.98 -12.46
C ASN A 79 -5.02 1.97 -13.21
N TYR A 80 -5.08 2.55 -14.41
CA TYR A 80 -6.29 2.56 -15.22
C TYR A 80 -6.76 1.14 -15.59
N ALA A 81 -5.80 0.25 -15.91
CA ALA A 81 -6.04 -1.16 -16.19
C ALA A 81 -6.57 -1.92 -14.97
N ALA A 82 -6.19 -1.54 -13.74
CA ALA A 82 -6.69 -2.13 -12.50
C ALA A 82 -8.17 -1.75 -12.26
N LYS A 83 -9.08 -2.65 -12.68
CA LYS A 83 -10.54 -2.53 -12.51
C LYS A 83 -11.01 -2.82 -11.11
N ARG A 84 -10.29 -3.71 -10.40
CA ARG A 84 -10.55 -4.06 -9.01
C ARG A 84 -9.23 -4.23 -8.29
N SER A 85 -9.18 -3.75 -7.06
CA SER A 85 -8.13 -4.04 -6.09
C SER A 85 -8.77 -4.26 -4.72
N PHE A 86 -8.44 -5.37 -4.09
CA PHE A 86 -9.01 -5.74 -2.81
C PHE A 86 -7.99 -6.45 -1.93
N VAL A 87 -7.95 -6.08 -0.64
CA VAL A 87 -7.15 -6.78 0.37
C VAL A 87 -8.06 -7.76 1.12
N ARG A 88 -7.83 -9.06 0.93
CA ARG A 88 -8.54 -10.14 1.61
C ARG A 88 -7.76 -10.62 2.81
N VAL A 89 -8.37 -10.55 3.99
CA VAL A 89 -7.82 -11.13 5.22
C VAL A 89 -8.51 -12.46 5.49
N ARG A 90 -7.72 -13.53 5.64
CA ARG A 90 -8.17 -14.88 6.02
C ARG A 90 -7.51 -15.27 7.34
N PRO A 91 -8.16 -14.98 8.49
CA PRO A 91 -7.56 -15.15 9.82
C PRO A 91 -7.13 -16.60 10.10
N GLU A 92 -7.97 -17.58 9.75
CA GLU A 92 -7.73 -18.98 10.11
C GLU A 92 -6.55 -19.59 9.34
N GLU A 93 -6.32 -19.13 8.12
CA GLU A 93 -5.17 -19.53 7.31
C GLU A 93 -3.93 -18.66 7.59
N LYS A 94 -4.09 -17.58 8.36
CA LYS A 94 -3.10 -16.50 8.52
C LYS A 94 -2.62 -15.96 7.18
N ILE A 95 -3.55 -15.62 6.29
CA ILE A 95 -3.23 -15.08 4.97
C ILE A 95 -3.80 -13.67 4.81
N ILE A 96 -3.01 -12.78 4.22
CA ILE A 96 -3.44 -11.49 3.70
C ILE A 96 -3.13 -11.49 2.21
N ALA A 97 -4.17 -11.45 1.37
CA ALA A 97 -4.04 -11.51 -0.08
C ALA A 97 -4.40 -10.16 -0.72
N LEU A 98 -3.61 -9.72 -1.71
CA LEU A 98 -3.96 -8.65 -2.62
C LEU A 98 -4.56 -9.27 -3.89
N GLU A 99 -5.85 -9.04 -4.11
CA GLU A 99 -6.62 -9.51 -5.26
C GLU A 99 -6.77 -8.34 -6.27
N LEU A 100 -6.26 -8.51 -7.49
CA LEU A 100 -6.32 -7.52 -8.56
C LEU A 100 -7.02 -8.08 -9.80
N GLU A 101 -7.83 -7.23 -10.44
CA GLU A 101 -8.36 -7.47 -11.78
C GLU A 101 -7.74 -6.45 -12.73
N ILE A 102 -6.84 -6.91 -13.60
CA ILE A 102 -6.10 -6.07 -14.56
C ILE A 102 -6.64 -6.32 -15.96
N ASP A 103 -7.11 -5.26 -16.60
CA ASP A 103 -7.50 -5.28 -18.01
C ASP A 103 -6.25 -5.27 -18.91
N THR A 104 -5.94 -6.45 -19.45
CA THR A 104 -4.76 -6.67 -20.29
C THR A 104 -4.82 -5.97 -21.64
N TYR A 105 -5.95 -5.36 -22.01
CA TYR A 105 -6.02 -4.46 -23.16
C TYR A 105 -5.21 -3.17 -22.92
N TYR A 106 -5.16 -2.68 -21.68
CA TYR A 106 -4.51 -1.40 -21.35
C TYR A 106 -3.09 -1.56 -20.81
N ALA A 107 -2.83 -2.62 -20.03
CA ALA A 107 -1.51 -2.91 -19.48
C ALA A 107 -1.29 -4.40 -19.27
N ALA A 108 -0.10 -4.89 -19.59
CA ALA A 108 0.30 -6.25 -19.31
C ALA A 108 0.59 -6.45 -17.82
N VAL A 109 0.44 -7.69 -17.33
CA VAL A 109 0.73 -8.03 -15.93
C VAL A 109 2.19 -7.75 -15.57
N ILE A 110 3.12 -7.90 -16.51
CA ILE A 110 4.55 -7.59 -16.28
C ILE A 110 4.79 -6.10 -15.96
N GLU A 111 4.03 -5.20 -16.59
CA GLU A 111 4.14 -3.75 -16.35
C GLU A 111 3.69 -3.39 -14.93
N TYR A 112 2.75 -4.14 -14.35
CA TYR A 112 2.40 -4.02 -12.93
C TYR A 112 3.59 -4.35 -12.03
N PHE A 113 4.28 -5.46 -12.32
CA PHE A 113 5.47 -5.83 -11.54
C PHE A 113 6.58 -4.79 -11.66
N GLU A 114 6.84 -4.24 -12.86
CA GLU A 114 7.88 -3.24 -13.09
C GLU A 114 7.78 -2.02 -12.16
N ILE A 115 6.56 -1.53 -11.91
CA ILE A 115 6.36 -0.29 -11.13
C ILE A 115 5.98 -0.53 -9.67
N PHE A 116 5.42 -1.70 -9.32
CA PHE A 116 4.92 -1.96 -7.96
C PHE A 116 5.77 -2.93 -7.14
N LEU A 117 6.87 -3.48 -7.68
CA LEU A 117 7.66 -4.53 -6.99
C LEU A 117 8.13 -4.13 -5.59
N SER A 118 8.56 -2.87 -5.41
CA SER A 118 8.97 -2.34 -4.11
C SER A 118 7.80 -2.32 -3.11
N ARG A 119 6.61 -1.90 -3.56
CA ARG A 119 5.38 -1.89 -2.76
C ARG A 119 4.98 -3.29 -2.31
N MET A 120 5.01 -4.25 -3.23
CA MET A 120 4.70 -5.65 -2.94
C MET A 120 5.69 -6.25 -1.95
N THR A 121 6.98 -5.90 -2.06
CA THR A 121 8.00 -6.35 -1.11
C THR A 121 7.73 -5.81 0.28
N MET A 122 7.39 -4.53 0.39
CA MET A 122 7.05 -3.90 1.66
C MET A 122 5.76 -4.49 2.27
N MET A 123 4.73 -4.73 1.45
CA MET A 123 3.51 -5.42 1.88
C MET A 123 3.79 -6.81 2.43
N ARG A 124 4.62 -7.59 1.74
CA ARG A 124 5.01 -8.93 2.19
C ARG A 124 5.67 -8.89 3.57
N GLN A 125 6.63 -7.99 3.77
CA GLN A 125 7.28 -7.79 5.07
C GLN A 125 6.28 -7.35 6.16
N ALA A 126 5.32 -6.49 5.84
CA ALA A 126 4.27 -6.09 6.78
C ALA A 126 3.33 -7.23 7.15
N CYS A 127 2.98 -8.10 6.19
CA CYS A 127 2.19 -9.31 6.47
C CYS A 127 2.97 -10.28 7.36
N GLU A 128 4.26 -10.51 7.06
CA GLU A 128 5.15 -11.36 7.85
C GLU A 128 5.29 -10.84 9.29
N PHE A 129 5.40 -9.53 9.47
CA PHE A 129 5.42 -8.90 10.79
C PHE A 129 4.16 -9.22 11.63
N LEU A 130 2.99 -9.31 10.99
CA LEU A 130 1.74 -9.72 11.62
C LEU A 130 1.64 -11.25 11.83
N GLY A 131 2.65 -12.02 11.43
CA GLY A 131 2.62 -13.48 11.46
C GLY A 131 1.73 -14.09 10.37
N CYS A 132 1.44 -13.33 9.31
CA CYS A 132 0.62 -13.74 8.18
C CYS A 132 1.46 -13.97 6.92
N LYS A 133 1.02 -14.87 6.04
CA LYS A 133 1.56 -15.02 4.69
C LYS A 133 0.93 -13.99 3.76
N TYR A 134 1.75 -13.39 2.92
CA TYR A 134 1.28 -12.56 1.82
C TYR A 134 0.95 -13.42 0.58
N GLN A 135 -0.10 -13.06 -0.14
CA GLN A 135 -0.41 -13.63 -1.46
C GLN A 135 -0.78 -12.51 -2.43
N LEU A 136 -0.36 -12.64 -3.68
CA LEU A 136 -0.80 -11.80 -4.77
C LEU A 136 -1.62 -12.63 -5.75
N ILE A 137 -2.81 -12.16 -6.08
CA ILE A 137 -3.70 -12.79 -7.06
C ILE A 137 -4.03 -11.75 -8.11
N ILE A 138 -3.71 -12.03 -9.38
CA ILE A 138 -4.03 -11.15 -10.50
C ILE A 138 -4.79 -11.98 -11.54
N ASN A 139 -6.00 -11.56 -11.90
CA ASN A 139 -6.85 -12.27 -12.85
C ASN A 139 -6.94 -13.78 -12.55
N ASP A 140 -7.28 -14.11 -11.30
CA ASP A 140 -7.38 -15.48 -10.75
C ASP A 140 -6.08 -16.30 -10.77
N THR A 141 -4.96 -15.72 -11.19
CA THR A 141 -3.65 -16.34 -11.15
C THR A 141 -2.95 -15.95 -9.86
N GLN A 142 -2.58 -16.95 -9.05
CA GLN A 142 -1.81 -16.72 -7.84
C GLN A 142 -0.31 -16.63 -8.15
N PHE A 143 0.32 -15.58 -7.65
CA PHE A 143 1.76 -15.37 -7.69
C PHE A 143 2.31 -15.66 -6.29
N ALA A 144 3.23 -16.62 -6.21
CA ALA A 144 3.83 -17.13 -4.98
C ALA A 144 4.91 -16.19 -4.43
#